data_AF-T1IZ71-F1
#
_entry.id   AF-T1IZ71-F1
#
_cell.length_a   1.000
_cell.length_b   1.000
_cell.length_c   1.000
_cell.angle_alpha   90.00
_cell.angle_beta   90.00
_cell.angle_gamma   90.00
#
_symmetry.space_group_name_H-M   'P 1'
#
loop_
_entity.id
_entity.type
_entity.pdbx_description
1 polymer ?
#
loop_
_entity_poly.entity_id
_entity_poly.type
_entity_poly.pdbx_seq_one_letter_code
_entity_poly.pdbx_strand_id
1 'polypeptide(L)'
;MKRHPDGVHIIGYSQGGVIARGVIQTINNHNVDTFISVVAPHMGLSGNINLPYFGSLLKFFLDDVYKLAYSSLGQRFSLANIWRETKHLDKYLASNKFLPYINNEVTHSCNRKFKKNLIKLNRIILIGLSDDNVLSPWFTSQFGSLDANDNKIDMHHQKIYLEDTLGLRTLDERGRITTITFSG
;
A
#
# COMPACT_ATOMS: atom_id res chain seq x y z
N MET A 1 -0.44 -24.12 4.18
CA MET A 1 -1.83 -24.34 3.75
C MET A 1 -2.30 -25.76 3.96
N LYS A 2 -1.60 -26.80 3.45
CA LYS A 2 -1.96 -28.21 3.76
C LYS A 2 -2.06 -28.54 5.26
N ARG A 3 -1.32 -27.82 6.12
CA ARG A 3 -1.35 -27.96 7.59
C ARG A 3 -2.49 -27.18 8.28
N HIS A 4 -3.18 -26.28 7.58
CA HIS A 4 -4.27 -25.45 8.12
C HIS A 4 -5.41 -25.42 7.10
N PRO A 5 -6.19 -26.51 6.96
CA PRO A 5 -7.19 -26.65 5.90
C PRO A 5 -8.29 -25.59 5.97
N ASP A 6 -8.64 -25.14 7.18
CA ASP A 6 -9.68 -24.14 7.43
C ASP A 6 -9.22 -22.69 7.17
N GLY A 7 -7.96 -22.52 6.75
CA GLY A 7 -7.39 -21.22 6.44
C GLY A 7 -6.55 -20.64 7.59
N VAL A 8 -6.00 -19.46 7.32
CA VAL A 8 -5.19 -18.69 8.29
C VAL A 8 -5.58 -17.22 8.27
N HIS A 9 -5.29 -16.52 9.35
CA HIS A 9 -5.32 -15.06 9.37
C HIS A 9 -3.90 -14.51 9.25
N ILE A 10 -3.76 -13.39 8.56
CA ILE A 10 -2.48 -12.67 8.45
C ILE A 10 -2.66 -11.30 9.06
N ILE A 11 -1.76 -10.92 9.97
CA ILE A 11 -1.67 -9.58 10.52
C ILE A 11 -0.37 -8.95 10.02
N GLY A 12 -0.47 -7.81 9.37
CA GLY A 12 0.69 -7.06 8.89
C GLY A 12 0.72 -5.66 9.47
N TYR A 13 1.76 -5.34 10.22
CA TYR A 13 1.97 -4.02 10.83
C TYR A 13 2.90 -3.15 9.99
N SER A 14 2.55 -1.88 9.79
CA SER A 14 3.34 -0.90 9.06
C SER A 14 3.72 -1.42 7.66
N GLN A 15 4.99 -1.30 7.23
CA GLN A 15 5.47 -1.86 5.96
C GLN A 15 5.13 -3.36 5.81
N GLY A 16 5.06 -4.11 6.92
CA GLY A 16 4.66 -5.51 6.93
C GLY A 16 3.26 -5.77 6.36
N GLY A 17 2.31 -4.84 6.48
CA GLY A 17 0.98 -4.97 5.86
C GLY A 17 1.04 -4.87 4.33
N VAL A 18 1.90 -4.02 3.78
CA VAL A 18 2.11 -3.91 2.34
C VAL A 18 2.80 -5.18 1.81
N ILE A 19 3.80 -5.69 2.54
CA ILE A 19 4.47 -6.95 2.21
C ILE A 19 3.50 -8.13 2.26
N ALA A 20 2.71 -8.25 3.34
CA ALA A 20 1.71 -9.29 3.50
C ALA A 20 0.69 -9.30 2.35
N ARG A 21 0.21 -8.11 1.94
CA ARG A 21 -0.67 -7.97 0.78
C ARG A 21 0.01 -8.46 -0.51
N GLY A 22 1.27 -8.10 -0.74
CA GLY A 22 2.06 -8.60 -1.87
C GLY A 22 2.19 -10.14 -1.87
N VAL A 23 2.40 -10.74 -0.71
CA VAL A 23 2.42 -12.21 -0.55
C VAL A 23 1.08 -12.84 -0.90
N ILE A 24 -0.03 -12.27 -0.41
CA ILE A 24 -1.39 -12.75 -0.73
C ILE A 24 -1.65 -12.67 -2.24
N GLN A 25 -1.31 -11.55 -2.87
CA GLN A 25 -1.51 -11.33 -4.30
C GLN A 25 -0.67 -12.29 -5.18
N THR A 26 0.50 -12.72 -4.71
CA THR A 26 1.45 -13.52 -5.52
C THR A 26 1.28 -15.02 -5.36
N ILE A 27 0.72 -15.52 -4.24
CA ILE A 27 0.54 -16.96 -4.00
C ILE A 27 -0.79 -17.46 -4.60
N ASN A 28 -0.72 -18.28 -5.66
CA ASN A 28 -1.89 -18.72 -6.42
C ASN A 28 -2.98 -19.42 -5.62
N ASN A 29 -2.61 -20.20 -4.60
CA ASN A 29 -3.56 -21.04 -3.88
C ASN A 29 -3.60 -20.68 -2.40
N HIS A 30 -3.43 -19.40 -2.04
CA HIS A 30 -3.53 -18.96 -0.64
C HIS A 30 -4.89 -19.33 -0.01
N ASN A 31 -4.87 -19.73 1.26
CA ASN A 31 -6.04 -19.98 2.09
C ASN A 31 -6.11 -18.96 3.24
N VAL A 32 -5.56 -17.77 3.00
CA VAL A 32 -5.75 -16.63 3.91
C VAL A 32 -7.23 -16.28 3.90
N ASP A 33 -7.85 -16.37 5.07
CA ASP A 33 -9.25 -16.04 5.28
C ASP A 33 -9.41 -14.53 5.55
N THR A 34 -8.71 -14.06 6.58
CA THR A 34 -8.77 -12.66 7.02
C THR A 34 -7.37 -12.05 6.97
N PHE A 35 -7.28 -10.88 6.33
CA PHE A 35 -6.08 -10.04 6.35
C PHE A 35 -6.34 -8.81 7.20
N ILE A 36 -5.54 -8.62 8.26
CA ILE A 36 -5.58 -7.47 9.16
C ILE A 36 -4.35 -6.62 8.87
N SER A 37 -4.58 -5.44 8.32
CA SER A 37 -3.55 -4.47 8.01
C SER A 37 -3.56 -3.37 9.05
N VAL A 38 -2.46 -3.23 9.78
CA VAL A 38 -2.33 -2.25 10.87
C VAL A 38 -1.38 -1.16 10.44
N VAL A 39 -1.91 0.05 10.22
CA VAL A 39 -1.18 1.26 9.82
C VAL A 39 -0.20 1.04 8.66
N ALA A 40 -0.61 0.27 7.65
CA ALA A 40 0.28 -0.09 6.54
C ALA A 40 0.13 0.86 5.34
N PRO A 41 1.18 1.46 4.79
CA PRO A 41 1.05 2.47 3.73
C PRO A 41 0.70 1.85 2.37
N HIS A 42 -0.56 1.46 2.17
CA HIS A 42 -1.00 0.75 0.96
C HIS A 42 -0.96 1.60 -0.31
N MET A 43 -1.11 2.92 -0.17
CA MET A 43 -0.87 3.89 -1.24
C MET A 43 0.47 4.62 -1.11
N GLY A 44 1.41 4.03 -0.35
CA GLY A 44 2.75 4.54 -0.19
C GLY A 44 2.89 5.68 0.80
N LEU A 45 4.13 6.11 0.98
CA LEU A 45 4.52 7.24 1.83
C LEU A 45 4.90 8.41 0.94
N SER A 46 4.59 9.63 1.38
CA SER A 46 4.99 10.86 0.70
C SER A 46 5.26 11.98 1.71
N GLY A 47 6.04 12.97 1.30
CA GLY A 47 6.32 14.17 2.11
C GLY A 47 7.25 13.94 3.31
N ASN A 48 7.02 14.71 4.38
CA ASN A 48 7.87 14.71 5.57
C ASN A 48 7.67 13.42 6.39
N ILE A 49 8.50 12.41 6.16
CA ILE A 49 8.56 11.25 7.07
C ILE A 49 9.40 11.64 8.29
N ASN A 50 8.76 11.72 9.46
CA ASN A 50 9.47 11.85 10.72
C ASN A 50 9.94 10.45 11.17
N LEU A 51 11.05 9.98 10.62
CA LEU A 51 11.70 8.74 11.06
C LEU A 51 12.64 9.05 12.23
N PRO A 52 12.30 8.70 13.49
CA PRO A 52 13.14 9.00 14.65
C PRO A 52 14.54 8.39 14.54
N TYR A 53 14.66 7.27 13.82
CA TYR A 53 15.90 6.52 13.62
C TYR A 53 16.76 6.99 12.43
N PHE A 54 16.22 7.79 11.51
CA PHE A 54 16.97 8.32 10.36
C PHE A 54 17.38 9.79 10.51
N GLY A 55 16.91 10.45 11.57
CA GLY A 55 17.38 11.77 11.98
C GLY A 55 17.14 12.88 10.93
N SER A 56 17.57 14.08 11.31
CA SER A 56 17.55 15.32 10.54
C SER A 56 18.16 15.24 9.13
N LEU A 57 18.84 14.15 8.77
CA LEU A 57 19.52 13.97 7.48
C LEU A 57 18.55 13.92 6.29
N LEU A 58 17.36 13.33 6.47
CA LEU A 58 16.34 13.26 5.40
C LEU A 58 15.64 14.60 5.17
N LYS A 59 15.63 15.47 6.19
CA LYS A 59 14.93 16.75 6.22
C LYS A 59 15.60 17.83 5.34
N PHE A 60 16.90 17.68 5.06
CA PHE A 60 17.67 18.62 4.22
C PHE A 60 17.57 18.35 2.71
N PHE A 61 17.02 17.20 2.29
CA PHE A 61 16.99 16.78 0.89
C PHE A 61 15.57 16.58 0.32
N LEU A 62 14.54 17.03 1.02
CA LEU A 62 13.14 16.66 0.80
C LEU A 62 12.66 16.83 -0.65
N ASP A 63 13.04 17.92 -1.33
CA ASP A 63 12.60 18.18 -2.70
C ASP A 63 13.18 17.19 -3.72
N ASP A 64 14.30 16.54 -3.39
CA ASP A 64 15.04 15.66 -4.30
C ASP A 64 15.12 14.20 -3.81
N VAL A 65 14.50 13.85 -2.69
CA VAL A 65 14.44 12.46 -2.17
C VAL A 65 13.95 11.49 -3.25
N TYR A 66 12.99 11.91 -4.07
CA TYR A 66 12.45 11.08 -5.15
C TYR A 66 13.53 10.71 -6.19
N LYS A 67 14.53 11.57 -6.45
CA LYS A 67 15.62 11.28 -7.40
C LYS A 67 16.46 10.11 -6.89
N LEU A 68 16.76 10.10 -5.58
CA LEU A 68 17.45 8.99 -4.96
C LEU A 68 16.54 7.76 -4.89
N ALA A 69 15.31 7.90 -4.41
CA ALA A 69 14.37 6.79 -4.25
C ALA A 69 14.14 6.05 -5.57
N TYR A 70 13.99 6.78 -6.68
CA TYR A 70 13.75 6.23 -8.01
C TYR A 70 15.02 5.91 -8.81
N SER A 71 16.20 6.07 -8.21
CA SER A 71 17.44 5.56 -8.78
C SER A 71 17.54 4.04 -8.65
N SER A 72 18.40 3.42 -9.48
CA SER A 72 18.71 1.99 -9.38
C SER A 72 19.24 1.57 -8.01
N LEU A 73 19.94 2.46 -7.30
CA LEU A 73 20.45 2.22 -5.95
C LEU A 73 19.33 2.38 -4.91
N GLY A 74 18.52 3.44 -5.01
CA GLY A 74 17.39 3.69 -4.12
C GLY A 74 16.41 2.53 -4.10
N GLN A 75 16.08 1.98 -5.27
CA GLN A 75 15.18 0.83 -5.39
C GLN A 75 15.72 -0.49 -4.78
N ARG A 76 16.94 -0.51 -4.21
CA ARG A 76 17.43 -1.61 -3.36
C ARG A 76 17.01 -1.48 -1.90
N PHE A 77 16.48 -0.32 -1.48
CA PHE A 77 16.01 -0.05 -0.13
C PHE A 77 14.50 -0.18 -0.03
N SER A 78 14.00 -0.82 1.03
CA SER A 78 12.57 -1.11 1.20
C SER A 78 11.73 0.16 1.30
N LEU A 79 12.26 1.23 1.90
CA LEU A 79 11.54 2.51 2.02
C LEU A 79 11.28 3.15 0.65
N ALA A 80 12.27 3.15 -0.24
CA ALA A 80 12.12 3.67 -1.60
C ALA A 80 11.13 2.85 -2.44
N ASN A 81 10.92 1.57 -2.09
CA ASN A 81 9.96 0.68 -2.76
C ASN A 81 8.51 1.01 -2.38
N ILE A 82 8.28 1.69 -1.25
CA ILE A 82 6.95 2.16 -0.81
C ILE A 82 6.81 3.69 -0.87
N TRP A 83 7.81 4.40 -1.39
CA TRP A 83 7.74 5.85 -1.62
C TRP A 83 6.87 6.15 -2.84
N ARG A 84 5.94 7.10 -2.69
CA ARG A 84 5.01 7.54 -3.74
C ARG A 84 4.97 9.06 -3.80
N GLU A 85 5.85 9.61 -4.63
CA GLU A 85 5.89 11.04 -4.96
C GLU A 85 4.73 11.42 -5.89
N THR A 86 3.73 12.15 -5.38
CA THR A 86 2.54 12.53 -6.17
C THR A 86 2.82 13.62 -7.18
N LYS A 87 3.80 14.50 -6.92
CA LYS A 87 4.23 15.56 -7.86
C LYS A 87 5.07 15.02 -9.03
N HIS A 88 5.62 13.81 -8.88
CA HIS A 88 6.40 13.08 -9.89
C HIS A 88 5.87 11.66 -10.06
N LEU A 89 4.55 11.54 -10.26
CA LEU A 89 3.86 10.26 -10.41
C LEU A 89 4.36 9.49 -11.64
N ASP A 90 4.79 10.18 -12.69
CA ASP A 90 5.43 9.60 -13.87
C ASP A 90 6.71 8.83 -13.50
N LYS A 91 7.59 9.42 -12.68
CA LYS A 91 8.81 8.78 -12.21
C LYS A 91 8.52 7.62 -11.26
N TYR A 92 7.52 7.78 -10.40
CA TYR A 92 7.00 6.72 -9.54
C TYR A 92 6.60 5.49 -10.36
N LEU A 93 5.71 5.68 -11.35
CA LEU A 93 5.20 4.60 -12.19
C LEU A 93 6.30 3.95 -13.05
N ALA A 94 7.28 4.74 -13.52
CA ALA A 94 8.35 4.23 -14.36
C ALA A 94 9.47 3.50 -13.59
N SER A 95 9.75 3.91 -12.34
CA SER A 95 10.98 3.50 -11.65
C SER A 95 10.75 2.67 -10.39
N ASN A 96 9.61 2.81 -9.72
CA ASN A 96 9.34 2.05 -8.50
C ASN A 96 9.06 0.58 -8.84
N LYS A 97 9.84 -0.33 -8.25
CA LYS A 97 9.84 -1.77 -8.57
C LYS A 97 8.88 -2.61 -7.75
N PHE A 98 8.14 -1.98 -6.82
CA PHE A 98 7.30 -2.70 -5.87
C PHE A 98 5.89 -2.14 -5.80
N LEU A 99 5.70 -0.94 -5.24
CA LEU A 99 4.37 -0.40 -4.95
C LEU A 99 3.44 -0.31 -6.18
N PRO A 100 3.85 0.25 -7.34
CA PRO A 100 2.95 0.35 -8.49
C PRO A 100 2.63 -1.02 -9.09
N TYR A 101 3.52 -2.01 -8.94
CA TYR A 101 3.26 -3.39 -9.36
C TYR A 101 2.22 -4.05 -8.46
N ILE A 102 2.41 -4.02 -7.13
CA ILE A 102 1.44 -4.66 -6.20
C ILE A 102 0.10 -3.92 -6.14
N ASN A 103 0.05 -2.66 -6.59
CA ASN A 103 -1.18 -1.89 -6.72
C ASN A 103 -1.87 -2.05 -8.09
N ASN A 104 -1.29 -2.83 -9.01
CA ASN A 104 -1.74 -2.92 -10.40
C ASN A 104 -1.88 -1.52 -11.07
N GLU A 105 -1.03 -0.56 -10.70
CA GLU A 105 -0.97 0.77 -11.32
C GLU A 105 -0.25 0.74 -12.67
N VAL A 106 0.62 -0.26 -12.87
CA VAL A 106 1.32 -0.52 -14.14
C VAL A 106 0.88 -1.86 -14.74
N THR A 107 0.98 -1.98 -16.07
CA THR A 107 0.66 -3.22 -16.77
C THR A 107 1.79 -4.23 -16.62
N HIS A 108 1.49 -5.41 -16.08
CA HIS A 108 2.40 -6.56 -16.07
C HIS A 108 1.64 -7.88 -16.25
N SER A 109 2.37 -8.98 -16.50
CA SER A 109 1.79 -10.30 -16.78
C SER A 109 0.97 -10.89 -15.62
N CYS A 110 1.13 -10.34 -14.40
CA CYS A 110 0.48 -10.83 -13.19
C CYS A 110 -0.74 -10.00 -12.73
N ASN A 111 -1.15 -8.90 -13.39
CA ASN A 111 -2.24 -8.03 -12.91
C ASN A 111 -3.51 -8.83 -12.57
N ARG A 112 -3.95 -9.69 -13.51
CA ARG A 112 -5.13 -10.55 -13.34
C ARG A 112 -4.97 -11.52 -12.17
N LYS A 113 -3.76 -12.04 -11.96
CA LYS A 113 -3.44 -12.95 -10.87
C LYS A 113 -3.52 -12.22 -9.52
N PHE A 114 -2.98 -11.01 -9.42
CA PHE A 114 -3.00 -10.22 -8.18
C PHE A 114 -4.43 -9.93 -7.74
N LYS A 115 -5.28 -9.47 -8.67
CA LYS A 115 -6.72 -9.29 -8.42
C LYS A 115 -7.39 -10.60 -8.01
N LYS A 116 -7.23 -11.66 -8.82
CA LYS A 116 -7.84 -12.97 -8.58
C LYS A 116 -7.50 -13.54 -7.21
N ASN A 117 -6.28 -13.33 -6.73
CA ASN A 117 -5.87 -13.80 -5.41
C ASN A 117 -6.43 -12.91 -4.31
N LEU A 118 -6.28 -11.59 -4.41
CA LEU A 118 -6.78 -10.68 -3.36
C LEU A 118 -8.29 -10.85 -3.09
N ILE A 119 -9.10 -11.02 -4.13
CA ILE A 119 -10.56 -11.17 -4.00
C ILE A 119 -11.01 -12.51 -3.36
N LYS A 120 -10.07 -13.43 -3.06
CA LYS A 120 -10.37 -14.66 -2.31
C LYS A 120 -10.49 -14.42 -0.80
N LEU A 121 -9.97 -13.30 -0.31
CA LEU A 121 -10.06 -12.96 1.10
C LEU A 121 -11.52 -12.87 1.51
N ASN A 122 -11.86 -13.53 2.61
CA ASN A 122 -13.16 -13.39 3.24
C ASN A 122 -13.28 -12.08 4.00
N ARG A 123 -12.17 -11.50 4.47
CA ARG A 123 -12.17 -10.19 5.10
C ARG A 123 -10.83 -9.47 4.98
N ILE A 124 -10.90 -8.16 4.79
CA ILE A 124 -9.79 -7.22 4.93
C ILE A 124 -10.18 -6.23 6.02
N ILE A 125 -9.36 -6.15 7.07
CA ILE A 125 -9.49 -5.13 8.11
C ILE A 125 -8.36 -4.13 7.92
N LEU A 126 -8.69 -2.86 7.66
CA LEU A 126 -7.76 -1.77 7.42
C LEU A 126 -7.78 -0.81 8.63
N ILE A 127 -6.78 -0.92 9.47
CA ILE A 127 -6.65 -0.11 10.68
C ILE A 127 -5.75 1.09 10.38
N GLY A 128 -6.29 2.29 10.58
CA GLY A 128 -5.56 3.56 10.49
C GLY A 128 -5.51 4.28 11.84
N LEU A 129 -4.52 5.15 12.00
CA LEU A 129 -4.35 6.02 13.17
C LEU A 129 -4.32 7.47 12.68
N SER A 130 -5.32 8.29 13.03
CA SER A 130 -5.48 9.64 12.47
C SER A 130 -4.41 10.63 12.92
N ASP A 131 -3.82 10.39 14.09
CA ASP A 131 -2.80 11.22 14.72
C ASP A 131 -1.38 10.65 14.51
N ASP A 132 -1.23 9.72 13.55
CA ASP A 132 0.04 9.09 13.23
C ASP A 132 1.02 10.12 12.65
N ASN A 133 2.02 10.47 13.45
CA ASN A 133 3.10 11.38 13.07
C ASN A 133 4.27 10.67 12.36
N VAL A 134 4.23 9.35 12.23
CA VAL A 134 5.26 8.54 11.56
C VAL A 134 4.84 8.26 10.12
N LEU A 135 3.58 7.89 9.92
CA LEU A 135 3.01 7.56 8.62
C LEU A 135 2.30 8.78 8.01
N SER A 136 3.00 9.48 7.11
CA SER A 136 2.39 10.56 6.35
C SER A 136 2.21 10.15 4.88
N PRO A 137 0.98 10.27 4.33
CA PRO A 137 -0.30 10.54 5.00
C PRO A 137 -0.93 9.29 5.66
N TRP A 138 -1.51 9.42 6.85
CA TRP A 138 -2.06 8.29 7.62
C TRP A 138 -3.14 7.50 6.88
N PHE A 139 -3.96 8.19 6.08
CA PHE A 139 -5.09 7.60 5.35
C PHE A 139 -4.66 6.65 4.23
N THR A 140 -3.36 6.60 3.89
CA THR A 140 -2.81 5.58 3.00
C THR A 140 -2.92 4.16 3.58
N SER A 141 -3.13 4.03 4.90
CA SER A 141 -3.51 2.78 5.56
C SER A 141 -4.87 2.22 5.16
N GLN A 142 -5.75 3.09 4.69
CA GLN A 142 -7.10 2.75 4.23
C GLN A 142 -7.24 2.99 2.72
N PHE A 143 -6.15 2.82 1.98
CA PHE A 143 -6.07 3.06 0.53
C PHE A 143 -6.41 4.48 0.07
N GLY A 144 -6.47 5.48 0.96
CA GLY A 144 -6.50 6.88 0.57
C GLY A 144 -5.16 7.33 -0.03
N SER A 145 -5.14 8.42 -0.78
CA SER A 145 -3.89 9.00 -1.28
C SER A 145 -3.96 10.52 -1.40
N LEU A 146 -2.85 11.14 -1.80
CA LEU A 146 -2.83 12.55 -2.20
C LEU A 146 -2.97 12.68 -3.72
N ASP A 147 -3.50 13.82 -4.17
CA ASP A 147 -3.38 14.30 -5.55
C ASP A 147 -2.07 15.08 -5.75
N ALA A 148 -1.88 15.66 -6.94
CA ALA A 148 -0.69 16.46 -7.26
C ALA A 148 -0.63 17.81 -6.52
N ASN A 149 -1.76 18.26 -5.96
CA ASN A 149 -1.90 19.50 -5.20
C ASN A 149 -1.93 19.24 -3.68
N ASP A 150 -1.52 18.05 -3.25
CA ASP A 150 -1.53 17.62 -1.84
C ASP A 150 -2.93 17.59 -1.20
N ASN A 151 -3.99 17.44 -2.00
CA ASN A 151 -5.35 17.18 -1.48
C ASN A 151 -5.56 15.68 -1.26
N LYS A 152 -6.27 15.34 -0.18
CA LYS A 152 -6.68 13.96 0.12
C LYS A 152 -7.71 13.46 -0.92
N ILE A 153 -7.48 12.25 -1.42
CA ILE A 153 -8.42 11.46 -2.21
C ILE A 153 -8.69 10.15 -1.47
N ASP A 154 -9.95 9.86 -1.19
CA ASP A 154 -10.36 8.57 -0.59
C ASP A 154 -10.27 7.41 -1.60
N MET A 155 -10.24 6.18 -1.11
CA MET A 155 -10.13 4.97 -1.93
C MET A 155 -11.17 4.94 -3.06
N HIS A 156 -12.44 5.27 -2.77
CA HIS A 156 -13.57 5.19 -3.70
C HIS A 156 -13.47 6.12 -4.92
N HIS A 157 -12.65 7.18 -4.83
CA HIS A 157 -12.49 8.17 -5.89
C HIS A 157 -11.24 7.94 -6.75
N GLN A 158 -10.49 6.86 -6.50
CA GLN A 158 -9.25 6.57 -7.20
C GLN A 158 -9.42 5.51 -8.29
N LYS A 159 -8.58 5.57 -9.32
CA LYS A 159 -8.56 4.61 -10.45
C LYS A 159 -8.50 3.16 -10.00
N ILE A 160 -7.71 2.83 -8.98
CA ILE A 160 -7.57 1.47 -8.42
C ILE A 160 -8.91 0.87 -7.96
N TYR A 161 -9.84 1.71 -7.49
CA TYR A 161 -11.19 1.34 -7.08
C TYR A 161 -12.17 1.44 -8.26
N LEU A 162 -12.19 2.57 -8.97
CA LEU A 162 -13.13 2.85 -10.06
C LEU A 162 -13.02 1.84 -11.22
N GLU A 163 -11.80 1.47 -11.58
CA GLU A 163 -11.52 0.44 -12.59
C GLU A 163 -11.38 -0.95 -11.98
N ASP A 164 -11.46 -1.04 -10.65
CA ASP A 164 -11.32 -2.26 -9.86
C ASP A 164 -10.06 -3.07 -10.25
N THR A 165 -8.95 -2.38 -10.50
CA THR A 165 -7.73 -2.99 -11.07
C THR A 165 -7.16 -4.06 -10.15
N LEU A 166 -7.33 -3.88 -8.84
CA LEU A 166 -6.84 -4.79 -7.80
C LEU A 166 -7.94 -5.64 -7.15
N GLY A 167 -9.23 -5.33 -7.39
CA GLY A 167 -10.35 -6.01 -6.75
C GLY A 167 -10.88 -5.34 -5.48
N LEU A 168 -10.48 -4.09 -5.21
CA LEU A 168 -10.94 -3.34 -4.03
C LEU A 168 -12.44 -3.07 -4.08
N ARG A 169 -12.97 -2.63 -5.23
CA ARG A 169 -14.42 -2.43 -5.38
C ARG A 169 -15.17 -3.75 -5.25
N THR A 170 -14.66 -4.81 -5.88
CA THR A 170 -15.25 -6.16 -5.74
C THR A 170 -15.35 -6.60 -4.27
N LEU A 171 -14.32 -6.36 -3.47
CA LEU A 171 -14.31 -6.75 -2.05
C LEU A 171 -15.19 -5.83 -1.20
N ASP A 172 -15.21 -4.54 -1.49
CA ASP A 172 -16.01 -3.55 -0.77
C ASP A 172 -17.51 -3.77 -0.98
N GLU A 173 -17.95 -3.94 -2.23
CA GLU A 173 -19.35 -4.23 -2.59
C GLU A 173 -19.86 -5.55 -1.99
N ARG A 174 -18.95 -6.47 -1.66
CA ARG A 174 -19.25 -7.74 -0.97
C ARG A 174 -19.25 -7.61 0.56
N GLY A 175 -19.03 -6.43 1.11
CA GLY A 175 -18.90 -6.18 2.55
C GLY A 175 -17.68 -6.88 3.17
N ARG A 176 -16.62 -7.13 2.39
CA ARG A 176 -15.40 -7.80 2.87
C ARG A 176 -14.33 -6.83 3.35
N ILE A 177 -14.44 -5.53 3.06
CA ILE A 177 -13.54 -4.51 3.60
C ILE A 177 -14.17 -3.89 4.85
N THR A 178 -13.38 -3.77 5.91
CA THR A 178 -13.73 -3.05 7.14
C THR A 178 -12.62 -2.07 7.45
N THR A 179 -12.94 -0.78 7.50
CA THR A 179 -12.03 0.27 7.93
C THR A 179 -12.26 0.57 9.41
N ILE A 180 -11.17 0.67 10.18
CA ILE A 180 -11.20 1.08 11.58
C ILE A 180 -10.19 2.21 11.74
N THR A 181 -10.62 3.34 12.29
CA THR A 181 -9.75 4.50 12.53
C THR A 181 -9.70 4.76 14.02
N PHE A 182 -8.50 4.84 14.56
CA PHE A 182 -8.24 5.28 15.94
C PHE A 182 -7.69 6.71 15.93
N SER A 183 -8.06 7.49 16.94
CA SER A 183 -7.42 8.76 17.31
C SER A 183 -6.68 8.56 18.62
N GLY A 184 -5.44 9.01 18.74
CA GLY A 184 -4.57 8.74 19.89
C GLY A 184 -3.24 9.46 19.86
#